data_AF-A0A968M583-F1
#
_entry.id   AF-A0A968M583-F1
#
_cell.length_a   1.000
_cell.length_b   1.000
_cell.length_c   1.000
_cell.angle_alpha   90.00
_cell.angle_beta   90.00
_cell.angle_gamma   90.00
#
_symmetry.space_group_name_H-M   'P 1'
#
loop_
_entity.id
_entity.type
_entity.pdbx_description
1 polymer ?
#
loop_
_entity_poly.entity_id
_entity_poly.type
_entity_poly.pdbx_seq_one_letter_code
_entity_poly.pdbx_strand_id
1 'polypeptide(L)'
;MSQIRSLTFLVTCVGFFPLMTNCGEEVTNTVEPEPTGPEQVVLVANTQGNNVVAYDAVTGGFLAEVIPPQAGGLLSPDTMVLGPDGNGDGVQDLYISSGNLPASLAGLGASSVLRYDGLTGNFIDIFVGDDPSTPDVDETGGLYRPYGIAFGPDGLLYVSSFLRDQILRYDANTGAFFDVFATGNQEPGGLNGPNSLLFDPNGALYVTTQGSVGVEGEPDFSLGLPSQVLAFNINTRESTVLLTPDPSPSSFGFVSLLGLALGPNGLLYVSDFANDILVVQPQTGALVDRLATNYTGTTPSSNFIGSVSVDNAGVLFTVGFNNQDAGDVGAILRFNGLTGEPFPAEGNSGALLTSPDPRLVRPIGVLVLEPFQDILSSAI
;
A
#
# COMPACT_ATOMS: atom_id res chain seq x y z
N MET A 1 0.09 -7.05 42.23
CA MET A 1 0.69 -6.07 43.17
C MET A 1 2.05 -5.67 42.62
N SER A 2 2.10 -4.63 41.79
CA SER A 2 3.35 -4.10 41.25
C SER A 2 3.90 -3.05 42.21
N GLN A 3 5.17 -3.20 42.61
CA GLN A 3 5.84 -2.27 43.52
C GLN A 3 6.26 -1.01 42.77
N ILE A 4 5.67 0.13 43.15
CA ILE A 4 6.14 1.46 42.77
C ILE A 4 7.40 1.76 43.59
N ARG A 5 8.56 1.88 42.94
CA ARG A 5 9.77 2.45 43.56
C ARG A 5 9.83 3.94 43.22
N SER A 6 9.49 4.79 44.18
CA SER A 6 9.71 6.24 44.10
C SER A 6 11.18 6.55 44.44
N LEU A 7 11.86 7.29 43.57
CA LEU A 7 13.23 7.75 43.78
C LEU A 7 13.18 9.21 44.25
N THR A 8 13.31 9.44 45.55
CA THR A 8 13.32 10.79 46.14
C THR A 8 14.75 11.35 46.14
N PHE A 9 15.01 12.41 45.38
CA PHE A 9 16.25 13.20 45.52
C PHE A 9 16.09 14.23 46.63
N LEU A 10 16.95 14.17 47.65
CA LEU A 10 17.03 15.18 48.72
C LEU A 10 17.99 16.29 48.28
N VAL A 11 17.48 17.46 47.90
CA VAL A 11 18.32 18.65 47.66
C VAL A 11 18.57 19.35 49.00
N THR A 12 19.83 19.40 49.43
CA THR A 12 20.25 20.10 50.65
C THR A 12 20.42 21.61 50.36
N CYS A 13 19.73 22.45 51.13
CA CYS A 13 19.90 23.90 51.09
C CYS A 13 21.08 24.34 51.98
N VAL A 14 22.01 25.13 51.42
CA VAL A 14 23.02 25.88 52.18
C VAL A 14 22.73 27.37 51.98
N GLY A 15 22.42 28.09 53.06
CA GLY A 15 21.93 29.47 53.01
C GLY A 15 23.00 30.55 53.21
N PHE A 16 22.72 31.75 52.67
CA PHE A 16 23.17 33.05 53.17
C PHE A 16 22.09 34.13 52.85
N PHE A 17 21.78 34.98 53.83
CA PHE A 17 20.73 36.03 53.90
C PHE A 17 20.86 37.18 52.86
N PRO A 18 19.84 38.06 52.70
CA PRO A 18 18.41 37.78 52.56
C PRO A 18 17.84 38.46 51.29
N LEU A 19 17.15 37.73 50.42
CA LEU A 19 16.15 38.32 49.52
C LEU A 19 15.20 37.21 49.07
N MET A 20 13.93 37.39 49.43
CA MET A 20 12.70 36.73 48.99
C MET A 20 12.70 35.21 48.79
N THR A 21 11.97 34.56 49.70
CA THR A 21 11.32 33.26 49.59
C THR A 21 10.64 33.05 48.22
N ASN A 22 11.05 31.99 47.52
CA ASN A 22 10.13 31.17 46.74
C ASN A 22 10.53 29.70 46.98
N CYS A 23 9.77 29.01 47.82
CA CYS A 23 9.89 27.56 48.02
C CYS A 23 9.14 26.86 46.88
N GLY A 24 9.65 25.69 46.47
CA GLY A 24 9.42 25.09 45.16
C GLY A 24 7.98 24.69 44.85
N GLU A 25 7.66 24.73 43.56
CA GLU A 25 6.60 23.90 42.97
C GLU A 25 7.08 22.45 42.98
N GLU A 26 6.27 21.56 43.55
CA GLU A 26 6.38 20.12 43.30
C GLU A 26 6.11 19.88 41.82
N VAL A 27 7.15 19.62 41.04
CA VAL A 27 6.99 19.06 39.70
C VAL A 27 6.57 17.60 39.89
N THR A 28 5.27 17.35 39.93
CA THR A 28 4.74 16.00 39.72
C THR A 28 5.00 15.65 38.28
N ASN A 29 6.05 14.88 38.00
CA ASN A 29 6.18 14.17 36.73
C ASN A 29 5.03 13.16 36.66
N THR A 30 3.91 13.58 36.08
CA THR A 30 2.91 12.67 35.56
C THR A 30 3.58 11.95 34.39
N VAL A 31 4.08 10.75 34.64
CA VAL A 31 4.36 9.81 33.56
C VAL A 31 3.00 9.51 32.96
N GLU A 32 2.73 10.05 31.77
CA GLU A 32 1.57 9.63 30.99
C GLU A 32 1.62 8.11 30.87
N PRO A 33 0.49 7.40 31.03
CA PRO A 33 0.48 5.97 30.81
C PRO A 33 0.99 5.69 29.39
N GLU A 34 2.02 4.85 29.27
CA GLU A 34 2.51 4.35 27.99
C GLU A 34 1.31 3.96 27.11
N PRO A 35 1.24 4.41 25.85
CA PRO A 35 0.11 4.10 24.98
C PRO A 35 -0.07 2.59 24.90
N THR A 36 -1.25 2.10 25.29
CA THR A 36 -1.54 0.66 25.38
C THR A 36 -2.03 0.07 24.05
N GLY A 37 -1.92 0.83 22.95
CA GLY A 37 -2.29 0.41 21.60
C GLY A 37 -1.11 -0.20 20.83
N PRO A 38 -1.36 -0.89 19.71
CA PRO A 38 -0.28 -1.37 18.85
C PRO A 38 0.55 -0.19 18.36
N GLU A 39 1.87 -0.30 18.49
CA GLU A 39 2.81 0.74 18.05
C GLU A 39 2.84 0.91 16.53
N GLN A 40 2.29 -0.04 15.75
CA GLN A 40 2.26 0.04 14.29
C GLN A 40 1.15 -0.88 13.74
N VAL A 41 0.50 -0.43 12.67
CA VAL A 41 -0.68 -1.12 12.09
C VAL A 41 -0.42 -1.45 10.63
N VAL A 42 -0.79 -2.67 10.22
CA VAL A 42 -0.87 -3.07 8.82
C VAL A 42 -2.32 -2.97 8.38
N LEU A 43 -2.61 -2.02 7.48
CA LEU A 43 -3.87 -1.98 6.74
C LEU A 43 -3.78 -2.92 5.54
N VAL A 44 -4.86 -3.68 5.33
CA VAL A 44 -4.99 -4.60 4.20
C VAL A 44 -6.28 -4.29 3.46
N ALA A 45 -6.16 -4.04 2.15
CA ALA A 45 -7.30 -3.91 1.26
C ALA A 45 -7.66 -5.29 0.69
N ASN A 46 -8.86 -5.75 1.00
CA ASN A 46 -9.39 -7.00 0.49
C ASN A 46 -10.16 -6.76 -0.80
N THR A 47 -9.57 -7.12 -1.94
CA THR A 47 -10.19 -6.92 -3.25
C THR A 47 -11.51 -7.70 -3.38
N GLN A 48 -11.62 -8.90 -2.81
CA GLN A 48 -12.90 -9.64 -2.80
C GLN A 48 -13.76 -9.37 -1.56
N GLY A 49 -13.14 -8.95 -0.45
CA GLY A 49 -13.85 -8.53 0.76
C GLY A 49 -14.57 -7.18 0.62
N ASN A 50 -14.13 -6.33 -0.31
CA ASN A 50 -14.58 -4.95 -0.52
C ASN A 50 -14.38 -4.05 0.70
N ASN A 51 -13.46 -4.39 1.59
CA ASN A 51 -13.20 -3.71 2.86
C ASN A 51 -11.71 -3.48 3.08
N VAL A 52 -11.40 -2.67 4.09
CA VAL A 52 -10.05 -2.49 4.64
C VAL A 52 -10.04 -2.94 6.09
N VAL A 53 -9.10 -3.82 6.41
CA VAL A 53 -8.93 -4.38 7.75
C VAL A 53 -7.56 -4.03 8.31
N ALA A 54 -7.46 -3.93 9.64
CA ALA A 54 -6.25 -3.60 10.36
C ALA A 54 -5.74 -4.80 11.16
N TYR A 55 -4.43 -4.99 11.12
CA TYR A 55 -3.70 -5.97 11.92
C TYR A 55 -2.55 -5.29 12.65
N ASP A 56 -2.20 -5.82 13.82
CA ASP A 56 -1.03 -5.42 14.58
C ASP A 56 0.23 -5.82 13.81
N ALA A 57 1.08 -4.85 13.50
CA ALA A 57 2.27 -5.08 12.68
C ALA A 57 3.36 -5.89 13.38
N VAL A 58 3.27 -6.06 14.71
CA VAL A 58 4.23 -6.81 15.54
C VAL A 58 3.73 -8.24 15.76
N THR A 59 2.51 -8.39 16.26
CA THR A 59 1.93 -9.67 16.69
C THR A 59 1.16 -10.39 15.57
N GLY A 60 0.76 -9.66 14.52
CA GLY A 60 -0.09 -10.19 13.45
C GLY A 60 -1.53 -10.46 13.88
N GLY A 61 -1.94 -9.97 15.05
CA GLY A 61 -3.30 -10.07 15.56
C GLY A 61 -4.24 -9.08 14.84
N PHE A 62 -5.45 -9.50 14.53
CA PHE A 62 -6.47 -8.60 13.97
C PHE A 62 -6.88 -7.54 15.00
N LEU A 63 -7.06 -6.32 14.52
CA LEU A 63 -7.44 -5.17 15.31
C LEU A 63 -8.88 -4.74 15.01
N ALA A 64 -9.18 -4.40 13.75
CA ALA A 64 -10.48 -3.84 13.37
C ALA A 64 -10.78 -4.00 11.87
N GLU A 65 -12.06 -3.90 11.52
CA GLU A 65 -12.49 -3.52 10.16
C GLU A 65 -12.56 -2.00 10.10
N VAL A 66 -11.61 -1.38 9.41
CA VAL A 66 -11.44 0.09 9.39
C VAL A 66 -12.40 0.72 8.39
N ILE A 67 -12.54 0.10 7.21
CA ILE A 67 -13.48 0.55 6.18
C ILE A 67 -14.35 -0.64 5.79
N PRO A 68 -15.63 -0.68 6.18
CA PRO A 68 -16.51 -1.80 5.88
C PRO A 68 -16.94 -1.81 4.40
N PRO A 69 -17.47 -2.96 3.90
CA PRO A 69 -17.92 -3.08 2.52
C PRO A 69 -18.90 -1.98 2.10
N GLN A 70 -18.70 -1.42 0.90
CA GLN A 70 -19.52 -0.37 0.31
C GLN A 70 -19.55 0.96 1.06
N ALA A 71 -18.77 1.14 2.15
CA ALA A 71 -18.56 2.47 2.73
C ALA A 71 -18.00 3.40 1.66
N GLY A 72 -18.64 4.55 1.43
CA GLY A 72 -18.24 5.46 0.35
C GLY A 72 -18.34 4.88 -1.07
N GLY A 73 -18.97 3.71 -1.26
CA GLY A 73 -18.98 2.99 -2.53
C GLY A 73 -17.74 2.12 -2.77
N LEU A 74 -16.93 1.82 -1.75
CA LEU A 74 -15.77 0.94 -1.86
C LEU A 74 -16.14 -0.43 -2.47
N LEU A 75 -15.48 -0.79 -3.57
CA LEU A 75 -15.62 -2.07 -4.24
C LEU A 75 -14.30 -2.47 -4.88
N SER A 76 -13.86 -3.70 -4.68
CA SER A 76 -12.60 -4.21 -5.20
C SER A 76 -11.39 -3.29 -4.96
N PRO A 77 -11.15 -2.87 -3.70
CA PRO A 77 -10.04 -1.99 -3.39
C PRO A 77 -8.70 -2.71 -3.59
N ASP A 78 -7.70 -1.99 -4.10
CA ASP A 78 -6.36 -2.54 -4.31
C ASP A 78 -5.28 -1.69 -3.63
N THR A 79 -4.76 -0.62 -4.24
CA THR A 79 -3.70 0.17 -3.59
C THR A 79 -4.28 1.16 -2.60
N MET A 80 -3.60 1.32 -1.46
CA MET A 80 -3.82 2.40 -0.50
C MET A 80 -2.55 3.23 -0.39
N VAL A 81 -2.66 4.54 -0.42
CA VAL A 81 -1.56 5.48 -0.13
C VAL A 81 -2.03 6.58 0.80
N LEU A 82 -1.11 7.14 1.58
CA LEU A 82 -1.34 8.39 2.29
C LEU A 82 -1.17 9.58 1.34
N GLY A 83 -2.02 10.58 1.47
CA GLY A 83 -1.98 11.80 0.69
C GLY A 83 -2.33 13.05 1.50
N PRO A 84 -2.55 14.18 0.83
CA PRO A 84 -2.93 15.42 1.49
C PRO A 84 -4.15 15.29 2.40
N ASP A 85 -4.15 16.04 3.50
CA ASP A 85 -5.29 16.20 4.39
C ASP A 85 -6.41 16.99 3.69
N GLY A 86 -7.52 16.31 3.44
CA GLY A 86 -8.71 16.85 2.79
C GLY A 86 -9.75 17.46 3.72
N ASN A 87 -9.79 17.02 4.98
CA ASN A 87 -10.79 17.43 5.96
C ASN A 87 -10.28 18.56 6.90
N GLY A 88 -8.98 18.84 6.87
CA GLY A 88 -8.31 19.90 7.61
C GLY A 88 -8.05 19.58 9.09
N ASP A 89 -8.03 18.30 9.48
CA ASP A 89 -7.79 17.86 10.86
C ASP A 89 -6.29 17.74 11.22
N GLY A 90 -5.40 17.91 10.25
CA GLY A 90 -3.95 17.84 10.39
C GLY A 90 -3.36 16.45 10.18
N VAL A 91 -4.15 15.45 9.78
CA VAL A 91 -3.73 14.08 9.50
C VAL A 91 -3.85 13.78 8.01
N GLN A 92 -2.89 13.04 7.45
CA GLN A 92 -2.94 12.63 6.05
C GLN A 92 -4.08 11.66 5.80
N ASP A 93 -4.79 11.83 4.68
CA ASP A 93 -5.90 10.96 4.30
C ASP A 93 -5.44 9.70 3.57
N LEU A 94 -6.28 8.66 3.62
CA LEU A 94 -6.14 7.44 2.83
C LEU A 94 -6.80 7.60 1.46
N TYR A 95 -6.02 7.40 0.40
CA TYR A 95 -6.47 7.36 -0.98
C TYR A 95 -6.42 5.93 -1.47
N ILE A 96 -7.57 5.42 -1.92
CA ILE A 96 -7.76 4.00 -2.21
C ILE A 96 -8.27 3.83 -3.65
N SER A 97 -7.58 3.02 -4.45
CA SER A 97 -8.05 2.64 -5.78
C SER A 97 -9.22 1.69 -5.64
N SER A 98 -10.31 1.95 -6.37
CA SER A 98 -11.56 1.20 -6.23
C SER A 98 -12.25 1.04 -7.59
N GLY A 99 -13.03 -0.03 -7.72
CA GLY A 99 -13.89 -0.29 -8.87
C GLY A 99 -13.28 -1.21 -9.92
N ASN A 100 -14.17 -1.84 -10.67
CA ASN A 100 -13.87 -2.79 -11.74
C ASN A 100 -14.77 -2.60 -12.98
N LEU A 101 -15.52 -1.50 -13.02
CA LEU A 101 -16.31 -1.05 -14.17
C LEU A 101 -15.69 0.25 -14.72
N PRO A 102 -15.94 0.62 -15.99
CA PRO A 102 -15.50 1.90 -16.53
C PRO A 102 -15.98 3.05 -15.64
N ALA A 103 -15.15 4.06 -15.42
CA ALA A 103 -15.49 5.19 -14.56
C ALA A 103 -16.69 6.00 -15.08
N SER A 104 -16.94 5.98 -16.40
CA SER A 104 -18.10 6.62 -17.04
C SER A 104 -19.45 5.95 -16.73
N LEU A 105 -19.47 4.83 -15.99
CA LEU A 105 -20.70 4.21 -15.53
C LEU A 105 -21.04 4.74 -14.14
N ALA A 106 -22.29 5.14 -13.94
CA ALA A 106 -22.76 5.52 -12.62
C ALA A 106 -22.98 4.28 -11.73
N GLY A 107 -22.60 4.38 -10.45
CA GLY A 107 -22.97 3.42 -9.41
C GLY A 107 -21.80 2.60 -8.83
N LEU A 108 -22.15 1.62 -8.00
CA LEU A 108 -21.19 0.79 -7.30
C LEU A 108 -20.28 0.04 -8.29
N GLY A 109 -18.97 0.14 -8.09
CA GLY A 109 -17.96 -0.49 -8.94
C GLY A 109 -17.43 0.38 -10.08
N ALA A 110 -17.97 1.58 -10.27
CA ALA A 110 -17.35 2.60 -11.12
C ALA A 110 -15.90 2.85 -10.66
N SER A 111 -14.96 2.80 -11.61
CA SER A 111 -13.55 3.01 -11.33
C SER A 111 -13.31 4.40 -10.74
N SER A 112 -12.65 4.46 -9.59
CA SER A 112 -12.46 5.68 -8.83
C SER A 112 -11.22 5.62 -7.94
N VAL A 113 -10.79 6.79 -7.46
CA VAL A 113 -9.96 6.92 -6.26
C VAL A 113 -10.85 7.48 -5.16
N LEU A 114 -11.07 6.70 -4.12
CA LEU A 114 -11.87 7.10 -2.96
C LEU A 114 -10.96 7.64 -1.87
N ARG A 115 -11.39 8.69 -1.19
CA ARG A 115 -10.66 9.29 -0.07
C ARG A 115 -11.37 9.05 1.24
N TYR A 116 -10.61 8.58 2.21
CA TYR A 116 -11.04 8.34 3.57
C TYR A 116 -10.14 9.10 4.52
N ASP A 117 -10.74 9.57 5.59
CA ASP A 117 -10.06 10.19 6.71
C ASP A 117 -9.03 9.19 7.28
N GLY A 118 -7.74 9.58 7.27
CA GLY A 118 -6.66 8.73 7.78
C GLY A 118 -6.58 8.65 9.30
N LEU A 119 -7.30 9.54 10.00
CA LEU A 119 -7.49 9.51 11.45
C LEU A 119 -8.67 8.65 11.87
N THR A 120 -9.72 8.48 11.07
CA THR A 120 -10.94 7.80 11.53
C THR A 120 -11.44 6.66 10.64
N GLY A 121 -10.93 6.54 9.42
CA GLY A 121 -11.41 5.61 8.39
C GLY A 121 -12.74 6.03 7.75
N ASN A 122 -13.29 7.19 8.12
CA ASN A 122 -14.55 7.68 7.56
C ASN A 122 -14.39 8.11 6.11
N PHE A 123 -15.40 7.84 5.29
CA PHE A 123 -15.43 8.32 3.91
C PHE A 123 -15.51 9.85 3.86
N ILE A 124 -14.66 10.47 3.04
CA ILE A 124 -14.66 11.92 2.78
C ILE A 124 -15.38 12.18 1.45
N ASP A 125 -14.81 11.69 0.34
CA ASP A 125 -15.35 11.89 -1.00
C ASP A 125 -14.78 10.92 -2.06
N ILE A 126 -15.39 10.96 -3.24
CA ILE A 126 -14.82 10.37 -4.44
C ILE A 126 -13.81 11.39 -4.99
N PHE A 127 -12.52 11.17 -4.73
CA PHE A 127 -11.48 12.10 -5.12
C PHE A 127 -11.27 12.13 -6.63
N VAL A 128 -11.18 10.95 -7.26
CA VAL A 128 -11.21 10.80 -8.72
C VAL A 128 -12.43 9.97 -9.08
N GLY A 129 -13.33 10.52 -9.89
CA GLY A 129 -14.54 9.85 -10.37
C GLY A 129 -15.36 10.76 -11.27
N ASP A 130 -16.41 10.18 -11.87
CA ASP A 130 -17.33 10.88 -12.76
C ASP A 130 -18.35 11.68 -11.92
N ASP A 131 -18.53 12.97 -12.21
CA ASP A 131 -19.54 13.77 -11.52
C ASP A 131 -20.89 13.68 -12.27
N PRO A 132 -21.92 13.04 -11.69
CA PRO A 132 -23.21 12.86 -12.35
C PRO A 132 -23.94 14.19 -12.61
N SER A 133 -23.49 15.30 -12.00
CA SER A 133 -24.02 16.64 -12.24
C SER A 133 -23.46 17.32 -13.50
N THR A 134 -22.37 16.79 -14.06
CA THR A 134 -21.69 17.29 -15.26
C THR A 134 -21.57 16.20 -16.34
N PRO A 135 -22.68 15.57 -16.79
CA PRO A 135 -22.66 14.39 -17.67
C PRO A 135 -22.05 14.60 -19.07
N ASP A 136 -21.74 15.85 -19.44
CA ASP A 136 -21.10 16.21 -20.71
C ASP A 136 -19.58 16.44 -20.58
N VAL A 137 -19.02 16.29 -19.37
CA VAL A 137 -17.60 16.42 -19.04
C VAL A 137 -17.11 15.04 -18.58
N ASP A 138 -15.90 14.65 -19.00
CA ASP A 138 -15.25 13.44 -18.51
C ASP A 138 -14.16 13.84 -17.50
N GLU A 139 -14.50 13.82 -16.21
CA GLU A 139 -13.55 14.10 -15.13
C GLU A 139 -12.62 12.92 -14.81
N THR A 140 -12.88 11.77 -15.42
CA THR A 140 -12.16 10.52 -15.14
C THR A 140 -10.98 10.31 -16.08
N GLY A 141 -11.00 10.95 -17.26
CA GLY A 141 -10.07 10.65 -18.35
C GLY A 141 -10.25 9.23 -18.91
N GLY A 142 -11.43 8.63 -18.71
CA GLY A 142 -11.75 7.26 -19.11
C GLY A 142 -11.20 6.16 -18.20
N LEU A 143 -10.85 6.47 -16.94
CA LEU A 143 -10.27 5.55 -15.96
C LEU A 143 -11.00 4.20 -15.93
N TYR A 144 -10.24 3.10 -15.91
CA TYR A 144 -10.79 1.75 -15.85
C TYR A 144 -9.88 0.78 -15.11
N ARG A 145 -10.41 0.20 -14.01
CA ARG A 145 -9.78 -0.75 -13.08
C ARG A 145 -8.47 -0.18 -12.51
N PRO A 146 -8.55 0.86 -11.67
CA PRO A 146 -7.34 1.46 -11.11
C PRO A 146 -6.64 0.50 -10.16
N TYR A 147 -5.34 0.28 -10.35
CA TYR A 147 -4.53 -0.50 -9.41
C TYR A 147 -3.63 0.41 -8.58
N GLY A 148 -2.62 1.00 -9.17
CA GLY A 148 -1.59 1.80 -8.50
C GLY A 148 -1.94 3.28 -8.45
N ILE A 149 -1.60 3.91 -7.32
CA ILE A 149 -1.76 5.34 -7.08
C ILE A 149 -0.42 5.86 -6.55
N ALA A 150 0.04 7.02 -7.03
CA ALA A 150 1.21 7.69 -6.47
C ALA A 150 1.09 9.21 -6.59
N PHE A 151 1.36 9.93 -5.50
CA PHE A 151 1.56 11.37 -5.55
C PHE A 151 2.96 11.68 -6.09
N GLY A 152 3.01 12.43 -7.19
CA GLY A 152 4.24 12.80 -7.87
C GLY A 152 4.91 14.04 -7.26
N PRO A 153 6.24 14.18 -7.45
CA PRO A 153 6.98 15.36 -6.99
C PRO A 153 6.62 16.65 -7.77
N ASP A 154 5.88 16.52 -8.86
CA ASP A 154 5.34 17.62 -9.66
C ASP A 154 3.98 18.12 -9.15
N GLY A 155 3.47 17.57 -8.04
CA GLY A 155 2.21 17.97 -7.43
C GLY A 155 0.98 17.40 -8.12
N LEU A 156 1.14 16.32 -8.90
CA LEU A 156 0.05 15.59 -9.54
C LEU A 156 -0.15 14.21 -8.91
N LEU A 157 -1.38 13.71 -8.94
CA LEU A 157 -1.70 12.32 -8.63
C LEU A 157 -1.61 11.49 -9.90
N TYR A 158 -0.83 10.41 -9.86
CA TYR A 158 -0.70 9.44 -10.93
C TYR A 158 -1.53 8.20 -10.59
N VAL A 159 -2.34 7.72 -11.52
CA VAL A 159 -3.16 6.53 -11.36
C VAL A 159 -2.97 5.61 -12.55
N SER A 160 -2.67 4.33 -12.30
CA SER A 160 -2.62 3.34 -13.38
C SER A 160 -4.05 2.94 -13.75
N SER A 161 -4.37 3.07 -15.03
CA SER A 161 -5.63 2.61 -15.61
C SER A 161 -5.38 1.28 -16.31
N PHE A 162 -5.45 0.20 -15.54
CA PHE A 162 -5.03 -1.15 -15.96
C PHE A 162 -5.70 -1.60 -17.26
N LEU A 163 -7.03 -1.50 -17.37
CA LEU A 163 -7.77 -1.95 -18.56
C LEU A 163 -7.75 -0.94 -19.71
N ARG A 164 -7.11 0.22 -19.54
CA ARG A 164 -6.86 1.18 -20.63
C ARG A 164 -5.40 1.17 -21.09
N ASP A 165 -4.54 0.38 -20.45
CA ASP A 165 -3.09 0.41 -20.69
C ASP A 165 -2.53 1.84 -20.57
N GLN A 166 -2.97 2.60 -19.55
CA GLN A 166 -2.63 4.01 -19.40
C GLN A 166 -2.16 4.35 -17.99
N ILE A 167 -1.36 5.43 -17.89
CA ILE A 167 -1.17 6.18 -16.65
C ILE A 167 -1.86 7.52 -16.85
N LEU A 168 -2.83 7.80 -15.99
CA LEU A 168 -3.59 9.05 -15.98
C LEU A 168 -3.07 9.95 -14.86
N ARG A 169 -3.14 11.27 -15.06
CA ARG A 169 -2.76 12.26 -14.06
C ARG A 169 -3.94 13.13 -13.69
N TYR A 170 -3.99 13.49 -12.42
CA TYR A 170 -5.00 14.34 -11.82
C TYR A 170 -4.32 15.41 -10.96
N ASP A 171 -5.00 16.52 -10.76
CA ASP A 171 -4.56 17.52 -9.79
C ASP A 171 -4.58 16.90 -8.37
N ALA A 172 -3.46 16.97 -7.65
CA ALA A 172 -3.31 16.28 -6.36
C ALA A 172 -4.15 16.87 -5.22
N ASN A 173 -4.76 18.04 -5.41
CA ASN A 173 -5.58 18.70 -4.38
C ASN A 173 -7.08 18.53 -4.65
N THR A 174 -7.47 18.43 -5.92
CA THR A 174 -8.87 18.44 -6.34
C THR A 174 -9.32 17.17 -7.02
N GLY A 175 -8.38 16.32 -7.47
CA GLY A 175 -8.68 15.09 -8.20
C GLY A 175 -9.18 15.32 -9.63
N ALA A 176 -9.18 16.57 -10.11
CA ALA A 176 -9.57 16.90 -11.48
C ALA A 176 -8.60 16.27 -12.49
N PHE A 177 -9.13 15.66 -13.55
CA PHE A 177 -8.31 15.10 -14.62
C PHE A 177 -7.41 16.16 -15.26
N PHE A 178 -6.12 15.82 -15.38
CA PHE A 178 -5.08 16.70 -15.90
C PHE A 178 -4.71 16.30 -17.33
N ASP A 179 -4.16 15.10 -17.51
CA ASP A 179 -3.87 14.53 -18.84
C ASP A 179 -3.58 13.02 -18.76
N VAL A 180 -3.37 12.41 -19.94
CA VAL A 180 -2.76 11.08 -20.07
C VAL A 180 -1.24 11.25 -20.03
N PHE A 181 -0.58 10.61 -19.07
CA PHE A 181 0.88 10.64 -18.96
C PHE A 181 1.54 9.69 -19.97
N ALA A 182 1.06 8.45 -20.03
CA ALA A 182 1.58 7.41 -20.92
C ALA A 182 0.46 6.46 -21.36
N THR A 183 0.63 5.88 -22.55
CA THR A 183 -0.29 4.88 -23.14
C THR A 183 0.53 3.69 -23.62
N GLY A 184 0.01 2.49 -23.43
CA GLY A 184 0.56 1.24 -23.93
C GLY A 184 0.63 1.22 -25.45
N ASN A 185 1.56 0.43 -25.97
CA ASN A 185 1.78 0.26 -27.40
C ASN A 185 1.62 -1.19 -27.86
N GLN A 186 1.23 -2.09 -26.96
CA GLN A 186 1.03 -3.52 -27.23
C GLN A 186 2.29 -4.25 -27.71
N GLU A 187 3.47 -3.72 -27.36
CA GLU A 187 4.78 -4.27 -27.69
C GLU A 187 5.59 -4.54 -26.41
N PRO A 188 6.60 -5.44 -26.44
CA PRO A 188 7.55 -5.58 -25.34
C PRO A 188 8.22 -4.24 -25.00
N GLY A 189 8.31 -3.91 -23.71
CA GLY A 189 8.74 -2.60 -23.21
C GLY A 189 7.63 -1.54 -23.16
N GLY A 190 6.43 -1.88 -23.62
CA GLY A 190 5.23 -1.07 -23.50
C GLY A 190 4.57 -1.14 -22.13
N LEU A 191 3.73 -0.14 -21.87
CA LEU A 191 2.88 -0.05 -20.69
C LEU A 191 1.64 -0.97 -20.83
N ASN A 192 1.84 -2.29 -20.72
CA ASN A 192 0.81 -3.30 -21.00
C ASN A 192 0.27 -3.90 -19.68
N GLY A 193 -0.94 -3.51 -19.28
CA GLY A 193 -1.54 -3.84 -17.99
C GLY A 193 -0.77 -3.25 -16.81
N PRO A 194 -0.67 -1.90 -16.69
CA PRO A 194 0.07 -1.27 -15.61
C PRO A 194 -0.59 -1.50 -14.25
N ASN A 195 0.24 -1.80 -13.23
CA ASN A 195 -0.21 -2.06 -11.86
C ASN A 195 0.28 -0.97 -10.90
N SER A 196 1.36 -1.20 -10.15
CA SER A 196 1.87 -0.25 -9.15
C SER A 196 2.71 0.86 -9.76
N LEU A 197 2.73 1.99 -9.06
CA LEU A 197 3.45 3.21 -9.40
C LEU A 197 4.30 3.61 -8.19
N LEU A 198 5.59 3.88 -8.40
CA LEU A 198 6.49 4.31 -7.33
C LEU A 198 7.45 5.38 -7.83
N PHE A 199 7.43 6.54 -7.18
CA PHE A 199 8.46 7.56 -7.39
C PHE A 199 9.69 7.26 -6.55
N ASP A 200 10.87 7.30 -7.17
CA ASP A 200 12.12 7.31 -6.43
C ASP A 200 12.47 8.73 -5.94
N PRO A 201 13.39 8.87 -4.96
CA PRO A 201 13.83 10.18 -4.47
C PRO A 201 14.47 11.09 -5.53
N ASN A 202 14.85 10.55 -6.70
CA ASN A 202 15.40 11.32 -7.82
C ASN A 202 14.31 11.77 -8.82
N GLY A 203 13.05 11.40 -8.60
CA GLY A 203 11.91 11.74 -9.44
C GLY A 203 11.68 10.82 -10.65
N ALA A 204 12.35 9.67 -10.72
CA ALA A 204 12.01 8.64 -11.69
C ALA A 204 10.74 7.90 -11.24
N LEU A 205 9.86 7.59 -12.20
CA LEU A 205 8.63 6.82 -11.94
C LEU A 205 8.86 5.36 -12.36
N TYR A 206 8.82 4.44 -11.40
CA TYR A 206 8.79 3.01 -11.66
C TYR A 206 7.36 2.50 -11.78
N VAL A 207 7.14 1.61 -12.75
CA VAL A 207 5.82 1.04 -13.06
C VAL A 207 5.95 -0.46 -13.29
N THR A 208 5.16 -1.26 -12.59
CA THR A 208 5.02 -2.69 -12.89
C THR A 208 3.96 -2.90 -13.96
N THR A 209 4.19 -3.87 -14.82
CA THR A 209 3.25 -4.30 -15.86
C THR A 209 2.96 -5.79 -15.75
N GLN A 210 1.73 -6.15 -16.10
CA GLN A 210 1.29 -7.55 -16.14
C GLN A 210 1.66 -8.24 -17.46
N GLY A 211 1.81 -7.48 -18.55
CA GLY A 211 1.97 -8.06 -19.88
C GLY A 211 0.63 -8.49 -20.52
N SER A 212 -0.47 -7.88 -20.10
CA SER A 212 -1.78 -8.01 -20.74
C SER A 212 -2.13 -6.73 -21.50
N VAL A 213 -3.17 -6.80 -22.34
CA VAL A 213 -3.80 -5.63 -22.97
C VAL A 213 -5.28 -5.62 -22.62
N GLY A 214 -5.86 -4.43 -22.40
CA GLY A 214 -7.27 -4.31 -22.08
C GLY A 214 -8.17 -4.52 -23.31
N VAL A 215 -9.02 -5.56 -23.30
CA VAL A 215 -9.97 -5.86 -24.38
C VAL A 215 -11.35 -6.13 -23.78
N GLU A 216 -12.35 -5.33 -24.16
CA GLU A 216 -13.75 -5.49 -23.73
C GLU A 216 -13.94 -5.55 -22.19
N GLY A 217 -13.06 -4.86 -21.45
CA GLY A 217 -13.14 -4.81 -19.99
C GLY A 217 -12.44 -5.96 -19.27
N GLU A 218 -11.66 -6.76 -19.99
CA GLU A 218 -10.88 -7.87 -19.43
C GLU A 218 -9.43 -7.83 -19.91
N PRO A 219 -8.48 -8.39 -19.14
CA PRO A 219 -7.10 -8.54 -19.59
C PRO A 219 -6.98 -9.66 -20.63
N ASP A 220 -6.41 -9.34 -21.79
CA ASP A 220 -6.04 -10.31 -22.83
C ASP A 220 -4.51 -10.54 -22.85
N PHE A 221 -4.12 -11.81 -22.86
CA PHE A 221 -2.72 -12.26 -22.88
C PHE A 221 -2.31 -12.88 -24.22
N SER A 222 -3.20 -12.85 -25.23
CA SER A 222 -2.99 -13.50 -26.53
C SER A 222 -1.72 -13.07 -27.27
N LEU A 223 -1.22 -11.87 -27.00
CA LEU A 223 0.01 -11.32 -27.56
C LEU A 223 1.30 -11.88 -26.92
N GLY A 224 1.21 -12.53 -25.75
CA GLY A 224 2.36 -13.12 -25.06
C GLY A 224 3.39 -12.08 -24.59
N LEU A 225 2.94 -10.89 -24.20
CA LEU A 225 3.81 -9.81 -23.76
C LEU A 225 4.41 -10.12 -22.38
N PRO A 226 5.68 -9.75 -22.13
CA PRO A 226 6.31 -9.98 -20.83
C PRO A 226 5.75 -9.03 -19.77
N SER A 227 5.66 -9.52 -18.53
CA SER A 227 5.59 -8.66 -17.32
C SER A 227 6.93 -7.97 -17.10
N GLN A 228 6.93 -6.67 -16.82
CA GLN A 228 8.15 -5.87 -16.73
C GLN A 228 8.05 -4.80 -15.63
N VAL A 229 9.21 -4.34 -15.18
CA VAL A 229 9.34 -3.05 -14.49
C VAL A 229 9.83 -2.04 -15.51
N LEU A 230 9.05 -0.98 -15.72
CA LEU A 230 9.43 0.16 -16.55
C LEU A 230 9.91 1.30 -15.65
N ALA A 231 10.89 2.05 -16.13
CA ALA A 231 11.35 3.30 -15.51
C ALA A 231 11.06 4.46 -16.45
N PHE A 232 10.24 5.40 -16.02
CA PHE A 232 9.86 6.59 -16.77
C PHE A 232 10.62 7.82 -16.29
N ASN A 233 11.05 8.65 -17.25
CA ASN A 233 11.40 10.03 -16.97
C ASN A 233 10.14 10.90 -17.08
N ILE A 234 9.72 11.54 -15.99
CA ILE A 234 8.46 12.30 -15.99
C ILE A 234 8.47 13.55 -16.85
N ASN A 235 9.64 14.10 -17.15
CA ASN A 235 9.75 15.31 -17.97
C ASN A 235 9.67 14.97 -19.46
N THR A 236 10.33 13.90 -19.92
CA THR A 236 10.31 13.47 -21.33
C THR A 236 9.17 12.50 -21.64
N ARG A 237 8.60 11.86 -20.62
CA ARG A 237 7.61 10.77 -20.69
C ARG A 237 8.12 9.49 -21.39
N GLU A 238 9.42 9.40 -21.59
CA GLU A 238 10.06 8.22 -22.16
C GLU A 238 10.26 7.15 -21.08
N SER A 239 10.05 5.89 -21.45
CA SER A 239 10.33 4.74 -20.59
C SER A 239 11.50 3.91 -21.09
N THR A 240 12.14 3.22 -20.15
CA THR A 240 13.05 2.12 -20.41
C THR A 240 12.62 0.88 -19.63
N VAL A 241 12.86 -0.29 -20.18
CA VAL A 241 12.71 -1.55 -19.44
C VAL A 241 13.82 -1.64 -18.40
N LEU A 242 13.44 -1.63 -17.12
CA LEU A 242 14.37 -1.87 -16.02
C LEU A 242 14.56 -3.37 -15.80
N LEU A 243 13.47 -4.13 -15.73
CA LEU A 243 13.50 -5.56 -15.44
C LEU A 243 12.48 -6.33 -16.27
N THR A 244 12.91 -7.47 -16.81
CA THR A 244 12.04 -8.54 -17.32
C THR A 244 12.47 -9.82 -16.58
N PRO A 245 11.75 -10.26 -15.55
CA PRO A 245 12.20 -11.38 -14.73
C PRO A 245 11.74 -12.72 -15.30
N ASP A 246 12.48 -13.77 -14.98
CA ASP A 246 12.02 -15.15 -15.18
C ASP A 246 10.98 -15.53 -14.11
N PRO A 247 10.07 -16.48 -14.39
CA PRO A 247 9.14 -17.02 -13.39
C PRO A 247 9.84 -17.56 -12.15
N SER A 248 9.17 -17.43 -11.00
CA SER A 248 9.62 -18.12 -9.79
C SER A 248 9.73 -19.64 -10.00
N PRO A 249 10.79 -20.30 -9.50
CA PRO A 249 10.87 -21.76 -9.48
C PRO A 249 9.73 -22.42 -8.70
N SER A 250 9.08 -21.68 -7.81
CA SER A 250 7.94 -22.13 -7.02
C SER A 250 6.58 -21.78 -7.64
N SER A 251 6.52 -21.04 -8.76
CA SER A 251 5.26 -20.68 -9.41
C SER A 251 4.86 -21.64 -10.54
N PHE A 252 3.72 -21.35 -11.18
CA PHE A 252 3.21 -22.07 -12.35
C PHE A 252 3.90 -21.67 -13.68
N GLY A 253 5.11 -21.11 -13.62
CA GLY A 253 5.88 -20.77 -14.82
C GLY A 253 5.44 -19.49 -15.53
N PHE A 254 4.78 -18.58 -14.82
CA PHE A 254 4.46 -17.23 -15.29
C PHE A 254 4.93 -16.18 -14.26
N VAL A 255 4.99 -14.94 -14.72
CA VAL A 255 5.23 -13.73 -13.91
C VAL A 255 4.03 -12.82 -14.09
N SER A 256 3.59 -12.17 -13.01
CA SER A 256 2.62 -11.08 -13.05
C SER A 256 2.99 -10.03 -12.00
N LEU A 257 3.71 -8.98 -12.39
CA LEU A 257 4.21 -8.00 -11.42
C LEU A 257 3.09 -7.07 -10.94
N LEU A 258 2.90 -6.97 -9.62
CA LEU A 258 1.86 -6.14 -9.00
C LEU A 258 2.44 -4.94 -8.27
N GLY A 259 3.01 -5.14 -7.08
CA GLY A 259 3.44 -4.09 -6.15
C GLY A 259 4.89 -3.67 -6.31
N LEU A 260 5.17 -2.44 -5.88
CA LEU A 260 6.52 -1.85 -5.80
C LEU A 260 6.69 -1.13 -4.46
N ALA A 261 7.84 -1.32 -3.83
CA ALA A 261 8.28 -0.51 -2.69
C ALA A 261 9.79 -0.27 -2.75
N LEU A 262 10.25 0.88 -2.24
CA LEU A 262 11.67 1.15 -2.07
C LEU A 262 12.06 0.78 -0.63
N GLY A 263 13.01 -0.13 -0.48
CA GLY A 263 13.49 -0.52 0.84
C GLY A 263 14.53 0.45 1.42
N PRO A 264 14.83 0.31 2.72
CA PRO A 264 15.82 1.13 3.44
C PRO A 264 17.25 0.97 2.91
N ASN A 265 17.53 -0.12 2.19
CA ASN A 265 18.81 -0.39 1.52
C ASN A 265 18.90 0.30 0.14
N GLY A 266 17.87 1.03 -0.29
CA GLY A 266 17.79 1.64 -1.61
C GLY A 266 17.51 0.65 -2.73
N LEU A 267 17.08 -0.57 -2.44
CA LEU A 267 16.66 -1.55 -3.44
C LEU A 267 15.15 -1.50 -3.69
N LEU A 268 14.73 -1.84 -4.90
CA LEU A 268 13.32 -2.02 -5.24
C LEU A 268 12.88 -3.43 -4.85
N TYR A 269 11.77 -3.50 -4.13
CA TYR A 269 11.03 -4.72 -3.84
C TYR A 269 9.84 -4.76 -4.79
N VAL A 270 9.75 -5.82 -5.60
CA VAL A 270 8.72 -5.97 -6.62
C VAL A 270 7.97 -7.26 -6.35
N SER A 271 6.67 -7.21 -6.08
CA SER A 271 5.91 -8.44 -5.92
C SER A 271 5.59 -9.05 -7.28
N ASP A 272 5.93 -10.33 -7.44
CA ASP A 272 5.41 -11.17 -8.50
C ASP A 272 4.19 -11.92 -7.94
N PHE A 273 3.00 -11.56 -8.42
CA PHE A 273 1.73 -12.18 -8.01
C PHE A 273 1.78 -13.70 -8.07
N ALA A 274 2.55 -14.26 -9.01
CA ALA A 274 2.66 -15.69 -9.19
C ALA A 274 3.45 -16.39 -8.09
N ASN A 275 4.37 -15.69 -7.41
CA ASN A 275 5.11 -15.99 -6.16
C ASN A 275 6.38 -15.14 -6.11
N ASP A 276 6.89 -14.93 -4.90
CA ASP A 276 8.14 -14.25 -4.55
C ASP A 276 8.10 -12.72 -4.64
N ILE A 277 8.96 -12.10 -3.83
CA ILE A 277 9.30 -10.69 -3.96
C ILE A 277 10.68 -10.60 -4.60
N LEU A 278 10.77 -9.93 -5.74
CA LEU A 278 12.03 -9.67 -6.42
C LEU A 278 12.73 -8.48 -5.77
N VAL A 279 14.01 -8.64 -5.46
CA VAL A 279 14.86 -7.57 -4.94
C VAL A 279 15.73 -7.07 -6.08
N VAL A 280 15.60 -5.81 -6.46
CA VAL A 280 16.13 -5.27 -7.71
C VAL A 280 16.96 -4.03 -7.43
N GLN A 281 18.17 -3.98 -7.98
CA GLN A 281 18.98 -2.77 -7.96
C GLN A 281 18.33 -1.71 -8.87
N PRO A 282 17.93 -0.55 -8.33
CA PRO A 282 17.38 0.51 -9.17
C PRO A 282 18.44 1.00 -10.16
N GLN A 283 17.99 1.66 -11.23
CA GLN A 283 18.77 2.13 -12.39
C GLN A 283 19.42 1.04 -13.27
N THR A 284 19.97 -0.04 -12.70
CA THR A 284 20.56 -1.13 -13.49
C THR A 284 19.57 -2.24 -13.79
N GLY A 285 18.56 -2.41 -12.93
CA GLY A 285 17.58 -3.50 -13.05
C GLY A 285 18.13 -4.88 -12.71
N ALA A 286 19.33 -4.94 -12.14
CA ALA A 286 19.93 -6.20 -11.74
C ALA A 286 19.11 -6.85 -10.64
N LEU A 287 18.70 -8.11 -10.85
CA LEU A 287 18.09 -8.93 -9.81
C LEU A 287 19.16 -9.27 -8.76
N VAL A 288 18.95 -8.79 -7.54
CA VAL A 288 19.83 -9.01 -6.39
C VAL A 288 19.43 -10.30 -5.67
N ASP A 289 18.12 -10.50 -5.45
CA ASP A 289 17.59 -11.63 -4.70
C ASP A 289 16.12 -11.92 -5.03
N ARG A 290 15.60 -13.05 -4.52
CA ARG A 290 14.18 -13.41 -4.51
C ARG A 290 13.77 -13.87 -3.11
N LEU A 291 12.83 -13.15 -2.51
CA LEU A 291 12.30 -13.51 -1.20
C LEU A 291 11.13 -14.47 -1.39
N ALA A 292 11.28 -15.69 -0.88
CA ALA A 292 10.26 -16.72 -1.02
C ALA A 292 9.00 -16.36 -0.22
N THR A 293 7.84 -16.37 -0.89
CA THR A 293 6.54 -16.09 -0.27
C THR A 293 5.64 -17.31 -0.12
N ASN A 294 6.13 -18.49 -0.53
CA ASN A 294 5.41 -19.74 -0.37
C ASN A 294 5.33 -20.16 1.10
N TYR A 295 4.15 -20.02 1.72
CA TYR A 295 3.90 -20.38 3.11
C TYR A 295 3.10 -21.68 3.27
N THR A 296 2.69 -22.32 2.17
CA THR A 296 2.00 -23.63 2.20
C THR A 296 2.94 -24.82 1.98
N GLY A 297 4.14 -24.56 1.47
CA GLY A 297 5.18 -25.59 1.28
C GLY A 297 4.93 -26.51 0.08
N THR A 298 3.99 -26.18 -0.80
CA THR A 298 3.73 -26.92 -2.05
C THR A 298 4.50 -26.31 -3.22
N THR A 299 4.87 -27.11 -4.23
CA THR A 299 5.56 -26.61 -5.44
C THR A 299 5.03 -27.34 -6.68
N PRO A 300 4.46 -26.64 -7.67
CA PRO A 300 4.19 -25.19 -7.68
C PRO A 300 3.24 -24.78 -6.54
N SER A 301 3.49 -23.61 -5.95
CA SER A 301 2.71 -23.05 -4.86
C SER A 301 1.47 -22.36 -5.41
N SER A 302 0.36 -22.56 -4.70
CA SER A 302 -0.89 -21.85 -4.94
C SER A 302 -1.00 -20.54 -4.17
N ASN A 303 0.07 -20.13 -3.50
CA ASN A 303 0.14 -18.83 -2.86
C ASN A 303 0.40 -17.75 -3.90
N PHE A 304 -0.56 -16.86 -4.07
CA PHE A 304 -0.39 -15.62 -4.81
C PHE A 304 -0.21 -14.46 -3.84
N ILE A 305 0.52 -13.44 -4.24
CA ILE A 305 0.79 -12.28 -3.37
C ILE A 305 0.26 -10.98 -3.97
N GLY A 306 -0.17 -10.08 -3.11
CA GLY A 306 -0.59 -8.74 -3.47
C GLY A 306 0.59 -7.79 -3.60
N SER A 307 0.37 -6.54 -3.18
CA SER A 307 1.38 -5.49 -3.14
C SER A 307 2.41 -5.72 -2.02
N VAL A 308 3.40 -4.84 -1.98
CA VAL A 308 4.44 -4.76 -0.95
C VAL A 308 4.45 -3.36 -0.35
N SER A 309 4.78 -3.27 0.94
CA SER A 309 4.93 -2.00 1.67
C SER A 309 6.10 -2.10 2.63
N VAL A 310 6.78 -0.98 2.88
CA VAL A 310 7.92 -0.91 3.78
C VAL A 310 7.65 0.18 4.81
N ASP A 311 7.90 -0.12 6.07
CA ASP A 311 7.75 0.85 7.16
C ASP A 311 9.00 1.73 7.36
N ASN A 312 8.93 2.67 8.30
CA ASN A 312 10.05 3.56 8.60
C ASN A 312 11.20 2.84 9.34
N ALA A 313 10.93 1.70 9.98
CA ALA A 313 11.94 0.86 10.61
C ALA A 313 12.67 -0.04 9.59
N GLY A 314 12.23 -0.04 8.32
CA GLY A 314 12.81 -0.86 7.27
C GLY A 314 12.33 -2.30 7.28
N VAL A 315 11.15 -2.58 7.81
CA VAL A 315 10.46 -3.87 7.75
C VAL A 315 9.57 -3.91 6.50
N LEU A 316 9.67 -4.99 5.75
CA LEU A 316 8.90 -5.22 4.53
C LEU A 316 7.70 -6.10 4.82
N PHE A 317 6.53 -5.69 4.33
CA PHE A 317 5.27 -6.41 4.44
C PHE A 317 4.74 -6.74 3.05
N THR A 318 4.11 -7.91 2.92
CA THR A 318 3.26 -8.25 1.78
C THR A 318 2.06 -9.02 2.28
N VAL A 319 1.03 -9.09 1.45
CA VAL A 319 -0.15 -9.92 1.68
C VAL A 319 -0.17 -11.00 0.61
N GLY A 320 -0.77 -12.14 0.92
CA GLY A 320 -1.00 -13.16 -0.09
C GLY A 320 -2.18 -14.03 0.25
N PHE A 321 -2.61 -14.86 -0.68
CA PHE A 321 -3.72 -15.79 -0.52
C PHE A 321 -3.46 -17.09 -1.24
N ASN A 322 -4.15 -18.13 -0.79
CA ASN A 322 -4.11 -19.42 -1.46
C ASN A 322 -5.30 -19.54 -2.42
N ASN A 323 -5.01 -19.61 -3.72
CA ASN A 323 -6.02 -19.65 -4.77
C ASN A 323 -6.78 -20.99 -4.89
N GLN A 324 -6.44 -21.99 -4.07
CA GLN A 324 -7.17 -23.25 -3.97
C GLN A 324 -8.14 -23.27 -2.79
N ASP A 325 -8.00 -22.36 -1.84
CA ASP A 325 -8.86 -22.31 -0.68
C ASP A 325 -10.19 -21.65 -1.05
N ALA A 326 -11.29 -22.14 -0.46
CA ALA A 326 -12.59 -21.53 -0.67
C ALA A 326 -12.57 -20.09 -0.14
N GLY A 327 -12.78 -19.12 -1.04
CA GLY A 327 -12.78 -17.70 -0.69
C GLY A 327 -11.41 -17.03 -0.70
N ASP A 328 -10.39 -17.65 -1.32
CA ASP A 328 -9.06 -17.04 -1.51
C ASP A 328 -8.50 -16.51 -0.17
N VAL A 329 -8.50 -17.36 0.86
CA VAL A 329 -8.13 -16.98 2.23
C VAL A 329 -6.68 -16.51 2.28
N GLY A 330 -6.48 -15.33 2.87
CA GLY A 330 -5.22 -14.61 2.87
C GLY A 330 -4.40 -14.74 4.14
N ALA A 331 -3.14 -14.34 4.04
CA ALA A 331 -2.14 -14.26 5.10
C ALA A 331 -1.32 -12.96 4.93
N ILE A 332 -0.63 -12.54 6.00
CA ILE A 332 0.30 -11.41 5.97
C ILE A 332 1.71 -11.94 6.19
N LEU A 333 2.64 -11.55 5.32
CA LEU A 333 4.05 -11.92 5.39
C LEU A 333 4.89 -10.70 5.74
N ARG A 334 5.98 -10.93 6.47
CA ARG A 334 6.89 -9.91 6.98
C ARG A 334 8.35 -10.37 6.85
N PHE A 335 9.20 -9.46 6.41
CA PHE A 335 10.63 -9.67 6.18
C PHE A 335 11.42 -8.50 6.76
N ASN A 336 12.68 -8.74 7.10
CA ASN A 336 13.62 -7.67 7.33
C ASN A 336 13.93 -6.98 5.98
N GLY A 337 13.57 -5.72 5.80
CA GLY A 337 13.75 -4.99 4.55
C GLY A 337 15.18 -4.52 4.28
N LEU A 338 16.13 -4.74 5.20
CA LEU A 338 17.56 -4.56 4.91
C LEU A 338 18.18 -5.84 4.36
N THR A 339 17.88 -6.99 4.97
CA THR A 339 18.54 -8.27 4.66
C THR A 339 17.73 -9.20 3.78
N GLY A 340 16.41 -8.99 3.65
CA GLY A 340 15.49 -9.91 2.97
C GLY A 340 15.09 -11.14 3.80
N GLU A 341 15.64 -11.31 5.00
CA GLU A 341 15.38 -12.48 5.83
C GLU A 341 13.92 -12.52 6.32
N PRO A 342 13.25 -13.69 6.33
CA PRO A 342 11.92 -13.84 6.91
C PRO A 342 11.86 -13.37 8.37
N PHE A 343 10.83 -12.61 8.72
CA PHE A 343 10.66 -12.03 10.05
C PHE A 343 9.25 -12.31 10.62
N PRO A 344 8.94 -13.55 11.03
CA PRO A 344 7.59 -13.94 11.43
C PRO A 344 7.18 -13.35 12.78
N ALA A 345 5.89 -13.41 13.10
CA ALA A 345 5.40 -13.16 14.45
C ALA A 345 5.85 -14.25 15.43
N GLU A 346 5.80 -13.97 16.74
CA GLU A 346 6.08 -14.99 17.75
C GLU A 346 5.12 -16.17 17.59
N GLY A 347 5.68 -17.39 17.51
CA GLY A 347 4.92 -18.62 17.31
C GLY A 347 4.65 -19.01 15.86
N ASN A 348 4.92 -18.11 14.90
CA ASN A 348 4.84 -18.42 13.47
C ASN A 348 6.20 -18.86 12.90
N SER A 349 6.19 -19.34 11.65
CA SER A 349 7.38 -19.79 10.92
C SER A 349 7.45 -19.17 9.52
N GLY A 350 8.60 -19.29 8.87
CA GLY A 350 8.84 -18.64 7.57
C GLY A 350 8.71 -17.13 7.71
N ALA A 351 7.97 -16.51 6.79
CA ALA A 351 7.72 -15.07 6.81
C ALA A 351 6.35 -14.69 7.43
N LEU A 352 5.62 -15.63 8.04
CA LEU A 352 4.23 -15.36 8.47
C LEU A 352 4.17 -14.39 9.66
N LEU A 353 3.65 -13.18 9.41
CA LEU A 353 3.16 -12.29 10.45
C LEU A 353 1.78 -12.76 10.92
N THR A 354 0.86 -12.95 9.97
CA THR A 354 -0.50 -13.44 10.22
C THR A 354 -0.69 -14.73 9.43
N SER A 355 -0.97 -15.83 10.14
CA SER A 355 -1.38 -17.10 9.53
C SER A 355 -2.67 -16.95 8.72
N PRO A 356 -2.99 -17.86 7.78
CA PRO A 356 -4.21 -17.77 6.98
C PRO A 356 -5.46 -17.44 7.81
N ASP A 357 -6.13 -16.35 7.46
CA ASP A 357 -7.19 -15.72 8.23
C ASP A 357 -8.39 -15.43 7.33
N PRO A 358 -9.60 -15.95 7.63
CA PRO A 358 -10.78 -15.77 6.79
C PRO A 358 -11.25 -14.31 6.63
N ARG A 359 -10.71 -13.38 7.44
CA ARG A 359 -10.95 -11.93 7.27
C ARG A 359 -10.09 -11.30 6.18
N LEU A 360 -9.08 -12.01 5.70
CA LEU A 360 -8.26 -11.63 4.56
C LEU A 360 -8.84 -12.35 3.32
N VAL A 361 -9.65 -11.63 2.53
CA VAL A 361 -10.40 -12.21 1.41
C VAL A 361 -9.82 -11.68 0.10
N ARG A 362 -8.95 -12.48 -0.52
CA ARG A 362 -8.07 -12.06 -1.63
C ARG A 362 -7.43 -10.69 -1.37
N PRO A 363 -6.61 -10.54 -0.32
CA PRO A 363 -5.92 -9.30 -0.04
C PRO A 363 -4.93 -8.96 -1.15
N ILE A 364 -4.99 -7.72 -1.65
CA ILE A 364 -4.05 -7.20 -2.65
C ILE A 364 -3.33 -5.98 -2.10
N GLY A 365 -4.05 -5.03 -1.51
CA GLY A 365 -3.43 -3.85 -0.91
C GLY A 365 -2.79 -4.13 0.44
N VAL A 366 -1.62 -3.54 0.67
CA VAL A 366 -1.01 -3.48 1.99
C VAL A 366 -0.40 -2.10 2.19
N LEU A 367 -0.67 -1.50 3.35
CA LEU A 367 -0.08 -0.24 3.78
C LEU A 367 0.24 -0.35 5.26
N VAL A 368 1.50 -0.12 5.62
CA VAL A 368 1.90 -0.04 7.01
C VAL A 368 1.90 1.41 7.49
N LEU A 369 1.27 1.62 8.64
CA LEU A 369 1.15 2.91 9.30
C LEU A 369 1.87 2.86 10.64
N GLU A 370 2.72 3.86 10.89
CA GLU A 370 3.21 4.17 12.23
C GLU A 370 2.05 4.61 13.14
N PRO A 371 2.21 4.65 14.48
CA PRO A 371 1.10 4.89 15.37
C PRO A 371 0.67 6.35 15.23
N PHE A 372 -0.31 6.60 14.38
CA PHE A 372 -1.13 7.78 14.46
C PHE A 372 -2.21 7.47 15.49
N GLN A 373 -2.30 8.32 16.52
CA GLN A 373 -3.39 8.28 17.48
C GLN A 373 -4.70 8.24 16.65
N ASP A 374 -5.50 7.20 16.84
CA ASP A 374 -6.96 7.17 16.64
C ASP A 374 -7.65 6.57 15.39
N ILE A 375 -6.99 6.02 14.35
CA ILE A 375 -7.75 5.28 13.28
C ILE A 375 -8.49 4.04 13.79
N LEU A 376 -8.03 3.50 14.92
CA LEU A 376 -8.65 2.37 15.59
C LEU A 376 -9.64 2.79 16.69
N SER A 377 -9.62 4.05 17.13
CA SER A 377 -10.47 4.51 18.24
C SER A 377 -11.93 4.69 17.83
N SER A 378 -12.17 5.00 16.55
CA SER A 378 -13.51 5.16 15.96
C SER A 378 -14.14 3.84 15.51
N ALA A 379 -13.35 2.77 15.38
CA ALA A 379 -13.76 1.48 14.84
C ALA A 379 -14.14 0.42 15.90
N ILE A 380 -14.02 0.75 17.20
CA ILE A 380 -14.31 -0.15 18.34
C ILE A 380 -15.67 0.17 18.98
#